data_AF-A0A127SQ10-F1
#
_entry.id   AF-A0A127SQ10-F1
#
_cell.length_a   1.000
_cell.length_b   1.000
_cell.length_c   1.000
_cell.angle_alpha   90.00
_cell.angle_beta   90.00
_cell.angle_gamma   90.00
#
_symmetry.space_group_name_H-M   'P 1'
#
loop_
_entity.id
_entity.type
_entity.pdbx_description
1 polymer ?
#
loop_
_entity_poly.entity_id
_entity_poly.type
_entity_poly.pdbx_seq_one_letter_code
_entity_poly.pdbx_strand_id
1 'polypeptide(L)'
;MALTKQLKDSGKLQQKEPVLSRESSTLIARYRFAISEYSSTEDHIDEVFRRINSNGKILSKQELRSAGCVSNFSELVRKISTIIRGDTTHSDIMGLNKIHNISICNDGLDYGINIDNHFYIRNHIISRPSIRDSDDEELVANILGYIFLDDKPTSGSTSLDTFYGEGSTSHAIHTRTQLENYIQTNGADKIVNNYLFVYEMIQKLFDANNLNFRSHILGNASSSQECPRYYQAVFLALYELIINENMQLDDEQKFIAQLGDSVQRSMVQTEGGRWAASARQKSVEDLCALIRRYFKESENKFINHAWQTLIRTLLNNSRTEQPNYDFKQGGDAANLLI
;
A
#
# COMPACT_ATOMS: atom_id res chain seq x y z
N MET A 1 -20.47 -33.04 -0.28
CA MET A 1 -19.86 -34.39 -0.18
C MET A 1 -20.57 -35.46 -1.01
N ALA A 2 -21.91 -35.48 -1.09
CA ALA A 2 -22.64 -36.47 -1.92
C ALA A 2 -22.25 -36.43 -3.41
N LEU A 3 -22.07 -35.22 -3.96
CA LEU A 3 -21.74 -35.01 -5.37
C LEU A 3 -20.38 -35.61 -5.78
N THR A 4 -19.34 -35.41 -4.97
CA THR A 4 -17.98 -35.89 -5.26
C THR A 4 -17.89 -37.41 -5.23
N LYS A 5 -18.62 -38.06 -4.32
CA LYS A 5 -18.70 -39.52 -4.23
C LYS A 5 -19.42 -40.11 -5.44
N GLN A 6 -20.55 -39.53 -5.84
CA GLN A 6 -21.30 -39.95 -7.03
C GLN A 6 -20.47 -39.82 -8.32
N LEU A 7 -19.63 -38.78 -8.43
CA LEU A 7 -18.72 -38.61 -9.58
C LEU A 7 -17.57 -39.63 -9.60
N LYS A 8 -17.09 -40.05 -8.42
CA LYS A 8 -16.14 -41.17 -8.30
C LYS A 8 -16.81 -42.50 -8.68
N ASP A 9 -18.00 -42.76 -8.14
CA ASP A 9 -18.74 -44.01 -8.35
C ASP A 9 -19.20 -44.16 -9.82
N SER A 10 -19.46 -43.05 -10.51
CA SER A 10 -19.77 -43.03 -11.95
C SER A 10 -18.53 -43.05 -12.87
N GLY A 11 -17.33 -43.20 -12.31
CA GLY A 11 -16.08 -43.29 -13.07
C GLY A 11 -15.62 -41.99 -13.74
N LYS A 12 -16.36 -40.89 -13.56
CA LYS A 12 -16.02 -39.57 -14.11
C LYS A 12 -14.89 -38.88 -13.35
N LEU A 13 -14.61 -39.31 -12.13
CA LEU A 13 -13.55 -38.78 -11.28
C LEU A 13 -12.64 -39.92 -10.79
N GLN A 14 -11.41 -39.93 -11.26
CA GLN A 14 -10.38 -40.88 -10.81
C GLN A 14 -9.63 -40.30 -9.62
N GLN A 15 -9.56 -41.07 -8.54
CA GLN A 15 -8.83 -40.68 -7.33
C GLN A 15 -7.32 -40.83 -7.57
N LYS A 16 -6.55 -39.79 -7.24
CA LYS A 16 -5.09 -39.80 -7.32
C LYS A 16 -4.48 -40.31 -6.01
N GLU A 17 -3.31 -40.93 -6.11
CA GLU A 17 -2.52 -41.39 -4.97
C GLU A 17 -1.60 -40.26 -4.44
N PRO A 18 -1.29 -40.25 -3.12
CA PRO A 18 -1.72 -41.21 -2.10
C PRO A 18 -3.15 -40.98 -1.61
N VAL A 19 -3.90 -42.07 -1.44
CA VAL A 19 -5.27 -42.05 -0.91
C VAL A 19 -5.26 -41.84 0.61
N LEU A 20 -5.97 -40.81 1.06
CA LEU A 20 -6.24 -40.59 2.48
C LEU A 20 -7.01 -41.77 3.08
N SER A 21 -6.63 -42.22 4.28
CA SER A 21 -7.31 -43.32 4.96
C SER A 21 -8.80 -43.00 5.18
N ARG A 22 -9.63 -44.06 5.25
CA ARG A 22 -11.06 -43.92 5.47
C ARG A 22 -11.38 -43.29 6.82
N GLU A 23 -10.55 -43.55 7.83
CA GLU A 23 -10.68 -42.99 9.17
C GLU A 23 -10.45 -41.47 9.16
N SER A 24 -9.33 -41.00 8.59
CA SER A 24 -9.03 -39.58 8.47
C SER A 24 -10.04 -38.84 7.60
N SER A 25 -10.50 -39.47 6.50
CA SER A 25 -11.55 -38.90 5.64
C SER A 25 -12.86 -38.72 6.40
N THR A 26 -13.21 -39.68 7.26
CA THR A 26 -14.43 -39.63 8.07
C THR A 26 -14.32 -38.55 9.15
N LEU A 27 -13.14 -38.37 9.74
CA LEU A 27 -12.87 -37.32 10.72
C LEU A 27 -13.08 -35.93 10.12
N ILE A 28 -12.49 -35.67 8.94
CA ILE A 28 -12.66 -34.41 8.20
C ILE A 28 -14.12 -34.21 7.80
N ALA A 29 -14.78 -35.25 7.29
CA ALA A 29 -16.17 -35.16 6.85
C ALA A 29 -17.16 -34.89 7.99
N ARG A 30 -16.84 -35.35 9.20
CA ARG A 30 -17.63 -35.13 10.41
C ARG A 30 -17.26 -33.86 11.17
N TYR A 31 -16.21 -33.15 10.74
CA TYR A 31 -15.82 -31.90 11.35
C TYR A 31 -16.97 -30.90 11.22
N ARG A 32 -17.64 -30.61 12.34
CA ARG A 32 -18.70 -29.62 12.38
C ARG A 32 -18.05 -28.26 12.52
N PHE A 33 -18.19 -27.44 11.48
CA PHE A 33 -17.98 -26.01 11.65
C PHE A 33 -19.11 -25.48 12.54
N ALA A 34 -18.74 -24.79 13.62
CA ALA A 34 -19.68 -23.96 14.35
C ALA A 34 -19.99 -22.75 13.45
N ILE A 35 -21.01 -22.88 12.62
CA ILE A 35 -21.52 -21.79 11.80
C ILE A 35 -22.71 -21.20 12.56
N SER A 36 -22.58 -19.93 12.93
CA SER A 36 -23.70 -19.16 13.45
C SER A 36 -24.21 -18.26 12.33
N GLU A 37 -25.43 -18.52 11.87
CA GLU A 37 -26.11 -17.74 10.83
C GLU A 37 -27.22 -16.92 11.48
N TYR A 38 -27.24 -15.61 11.23
CA TYR A 38 -28.26 -14.70 11.73
C TYR A 38 -28.71 -13.77 10.61
N SER A 39 -30.03 -13.54 10.50
CA SER A 39 -30.58 -12.48 9.65
C SER A 39 -30.59 -11.17 10.44
N SER A 40 -29.90 -10.15 9.94
CA SER A 40 -29.77 -8.86 10.64
C SER A 40 -29.81 -7.68 9.67
N THR A 41 -30.18 -6.50 10.19
CA THR A 41 -30.00 -5.20 9.52
C THR A 41 -28.53 -4.80 9.53
N GLU A 42 -28.10 -3.90 8.62
CA GLU A 42 -26.70 -3.44 8.52
C GLU A 42 -26.10 -3.02 9.88
N ASP A 43 -26.84 -2.25 10.68
CA ASP A 43 -26.39 -1.79 12.01
C ASP A 43 -26.02 -2.92 12.99
N HIS A 44 -26.68 -4.08 12.90
CA HIS A 44 -26.40 -5.24 13.75
C HIS A 44 -25.17 -6.01 13.27
N ILE A 45 -24.88 -6.00 11.97
CA ILE A 45 -23.68 -6.61 11.40
C ILE A 45 -22.45 -5.90 11.96
N ASP A 46 -22.47 -4.57 12.01
CA ASP A 46 -21.37 -3.76 12.56
C ASP A 46 -21.16 -3.97 14.07
N GLU A 47 -22.22 -4.19 14.85
CA GLU A 47 -22.08 -4.53 16.28
C GLU A 47 -21.46 -5.91 16.48
N VAL A 48 -21.85 -6.90 15.67
CA VAL A 48 -21.29 -8.26 15.71
C VAL A 48 -19.81 -8.24 15.33
N PHE A 49 -19.42 -7.52 14.27
CA PHE A 49 -18.00 -7.35 13.94
C PHE A 49 -17.23 -6.67 15.07
N ARG A 50 -17.80 -5.62 15.70
CA ARG A 50 -17.18 -5.01 16.90
C ARG A 50 -16.99 -6.01 18.04
N ARG A 51 -17.97 -6.87 18.32
CA ARG A 51 -17.86 -7.92 19.36
C ARG A 51 -16.84 -9.00 19.01
N ILE A 52 -16.77 -9.43 17.76
CA ILE A 52 -15.75 -10.37 17.29
C ILE A 52 -14.36 -9.75 17.46
N ASN A 53 -14.20 -8.47 17.12
CA ASN A 53 -12.98 -7.70 17.33
C ASN A 53 -12.67 -7.39 18.80
N SER A 54 -13.61 -7.66 19.72
CA SER A 54 -13.42 -7.49 21.17
C SER A 54 -12.77 -8.72 21.83
N ASN A 55 -12.89 -9.91 21.22
CA ASN A 55 -12.35 -11.17 21.74
C ASN A 55 -11.56 -11.91 20.64
N GLY A 56 -10.25 -11.69 20.55
CA GLY A 56 -9.38 -12.32 19.54
C GLY A 56 -8.20 -11.44 19.11
N LYS A 57 -7.70 -11.60 17.87
CA LYS A 57 -6.82 -10.61 17.22
C LYS A 57 -7.63 -9.31 17.11
N ILE A 58 -7.18 -8.26 17.80
CA ILE A 58 -7.81 -6.93 17.72
C ILE A 58 -7.38 -6.33 16.40
N LEU A 59 -8.35 -5.86 15.61
CA LEU A 59 -8.05 -5.12 14.38
C LEU A 59 -7.37 -3.80 14.71
N SER A 60 -6.38 -3.42 13.92
CA SER A 60 -5.78 -2.10 13.98
C SER A 60 -6.80 -1.02 13.60
N LYS A 61 -6.47 0.24 13.88
CA LYS A 61 -7.34 1.36 13.50
C LYS A 61 -7.54 1.42 11.99
N GLN A 62 -6.49 1.17 11.23
CA GLN A 62 -6.56 1.16 9.77
C GLN A 62 -7.35 -0.02 9.23
N GLU A 63 -7.17 -1.22 9.80
CA GLU A 63 -8.00 -2.38 9.46
C GLU A 63 -9.49 -2.06 9.71
N LEU A 64 -9.83 -1.40 10.83
CA LEU A 64 -11.21 -0.95 11.11
C LEU A 64 -11.72 0.10 10.12
N ARG A 65 -10.89 1.06 9.70
CA ARG A 65 -11.26 2.07 8.70
C ARG A 65 -11.55 1.45 7.33
N SER A 66 -10.72 0.49 6.92
CA SER A 66 -10.88 -0.20 5.64
C SER A 66 -12.09 -1.15 5.65
N ALA A 67 -12.44 -1.70 6.82
CA ALA A 67 -13.57 -2.61 6.96
C ALA A 67 -14.90 -1.89 6.63
N GLY A 68 -15.53 -2.31 5.52
CA GLY A 68 -16.81 -1.74 5.07
C GLY A 68 -16.71 -0.41 4.33
N CYS A 69 -15.51 0.14 4.10
CA CYS A 69 -15.34 1.38 3.35
C CYS A 69 -15.13 1.10 1.85
N VAL A 70 -16.13 1.44 1.04
CA VAL A 70 -16.15 1.23 -0.43
C VAL A 70 -15.87 2.51 -1.24
N SER A 71 -15.19 3.49 -0.65
CA SER A 71 -14.85 4.75 -1.35
C SER A 71 -13.73 4.55 -2.37
N ASN A 72 -13.67 5.39 -3.41
CA ASN A 72 -12.57 5.32 -4.38
C ASN A 72 -11.24 5.67 -3.71
N PHE A 73 -11.27 6.53 -2.68
CA PHE A 73 -10.10 6.83 -1.86
C PHE A 73 -9.58 5.58 -1.13
N SER A 74 -10.45 4.81 -0.46
CA SER A 74 -10.08 3.57 0.24
C SER A 74 -9.46 2.56 -0.72
N GLU A 75 -10.09 2.36 -1.89
CA GLU A 75 -9.60 1.47 -2.94
C GLU A 75 -8.23 1.91 -3.50
N LEU A 76 -8.02 3.21 -3.67
CA LEU A 76 -6.76 3.75 -4.16
C LEU A 76 -5.62 3.53 -3.15
N VAL A 77 -5.87 3.76 -1.85
CA VAL A 77 -4.91 3.47 -0.77
C VAL A 77 -4.56 1.98 -0.75
N ARG A 78 -5.58 1.11 -0.81
CA ARG A 78 -5.41 -0.35 -0.87
C ARG A 78 -4.53 -0.75 -2.06
N LYS A 79 -4.88 -0.30 -3.26
CA LYS A 79 -4.16 -0.60 -4.51
C LYS A 79 -2.68 -0.18 -4.43
N ILE A 80 -2.39 1.04 -4.00
CA ILE A 80 -1.01 1.53 -3.90
C ILE A 80 -0.22 0.73 -2.87
N SER A 81 -0.79 0.46 -1.71
CA SER A 81 -0.12 -0.24 -0.61
C SER A 81 0.22 -1.69 -0.99
N THR A 82 -0.72 -2.40 -1.64
CA THR A 82 -0.50 -3.75 -2.16
C THR A 82 0.61 -3.79 -3.21
N ILE A 83 0.65 -2.80 -4.11
CA ILE A 83 1.70 -2.71 -5.14
C ILE A 83 3.10 -2.50 -4.52
N ILE A 84 3.19 -1.62 -3.51
CA ILE A 84 4.44 -1.30 -2.82
C ILE A 84 4.94 -2.49 -2.00
N ARG A 85 4.05 -3.15 -1.25
CA ARG A 85 4.34 -4.40 -0.52
C ARG A 85 4.75 -5.54 -1.47
N GLY A 86 4.16 -5.57 -2.66
CA GLY A 86 4.39 -6.61 -3.65
C GLY A 86 3.49 -7.84 -3.47
N ASP A 87 2.49 -7.79 -2.58
CA ASP A 87 1.44 -8.80 -2.38
C ASP A 87 0.32 -8.68 -3.42
N THR A 88 0.69 -8.28 -4.64
CA THR A 88 -0.24 -8.14 -5.76
C THR A 88 -0.73 -9.48 -6.23
N THR A 89 -2.01 -9.51 -6.61
CA THR A 89 -2.66 -10.66 -7.22
C THR A 89 -3.11 -10.31 -8.63
N HIS A 90 -3.21 -11.32 -9.49
CA HIS A 90 -3.78 -11.13 -10.82
C HIS A 90 -5.28 -10.77 -10.77
N SER A 91 -6.00 -11.27 -9.76
CA SER A 91 -7.42 -11.02 -9.54
C SER A 91 -7.73 -10.84 -8.05
N ASP A 92 -8.78 -10.05 -7.74
CA ASP A 92 -9.32 -9.91 -6.38
C ASP A 92 -9.89 -11.23 -5.83
N ILE A 93 -10.14 -12.22 -6.71
CA ILE A 93 -10.62 -13.55 -6.35
C ILE A 93 -9.48 -14.55 -6.55
N MET A 94 -9.12 -15.29 -5.49
CA MET A 94 -8.06 -16.30 -5.55
C MET A 94 -8.47 -17.59 -4.83
N GLY A 95 -8.03 -18.74 -5.35
CA GLY A 95 -8.17 -20.02 -4.65
C GLY A 95 -7.33 -20.04 -3.36
N LEU A 96 -7.91 -20.53 -2.26
CA LEU A 96 -7.27 -20.59 -0.93
C LEU A 96 -5.88 -21.25 -0.96
N ASN A 97 -5.70 -22.26 -1.83
CA ASN A 97 -4.43 -22.97 -1.99
C ASN A 97 -3.31 -22.12 -2.59
N LYS A 98 -3.59 -20.94 -3.18
CA LYS A 98 -2.58 -20.04 -3.74
C LYS A 98 -2.21 -18.88 -2.80
N ILE A 99 -3.01 -18.63 -1.75
CA ILE A 99 -2.83 -17.51 -0.82
C ILE A 99 -1.47 -17.52 -0.13
N HIS A 100 -0.95 -18.69 0.24
CA HIS A 100 0.37 -18.82 0.87
C HIS A 100 1.53 -18.22 0.04
N ASN A 101 1.43 -18.14 -1.29
CA ASN A 101 2.50 -17.62 -2.16
C ASN A 101 2.62 -16.09 -2.15
N ILE A 102 1.54 -15.39 -1.79
CA ILE A 102 1.45 -13.94 -1.75
C ILE A 102 1.34 -13.39 -0.32
N SER A 103 1.21 -14.28 0.66
CA SER A 103 1.10 -13.88 2.06
C SER A 103 2.44 -13.37 2.58
N ILE A 104 2.39 -12.38 3.49
CA ILE A 104 3.57 -11.94 4.23
C ILE A 104 4.10 -13.11 5.06
N CYS A 105 5.38 -13.42 4.87
CA CYS A 105 6.01 -14.59 5.45
C CYS A 105 6.42 -14.36 6.92
N ASN A 106 6.31 -15.42 7.73
CA ASN A 106 6.89 -15.49 9.08
C ASN A 106 8.25 -16.19 9.03
N ASP A 107 9.10 -15.89 10.00
CA ASP A 107 10.46 -16.43 10.05
C ASP A 107 10.46 -17.96 10.03
N GLY A 108 11.13 -18.56 9.05
CA GLY A 108 11.28 -20.01 8.89
C GLY A 108 10.40 -20.67 7.82
N LEU A 109 9.68 -19.91 6.99
CA LEU A 109 8.96 -20.46 5.83
C LEU A 109 9.63 -20.04 4.51
N ASP A 110 9.83 -21.00 3.60
CA ASP A 110 10.48 -20.79 2.30
C ASP A 110 9.54 -20.22 1.21
N TYR A 111 8.31 -19.87 1.58
CA TYR A 111 7.27 -19.38 0.69
C TYR A 111 6.67 -18.06 1.20
N GLY A 112 6.01 -17.32 0.31
CA GLY A 112 5.42 -16.00 0.61
C GLY A 112 6.37 -14.84 0.33
N ILE A 113 5.93 -13.63 0.72
CA ILE A 113 6.67 -12.40 0.49
C ILE A 113 7.52 -12.11 1.72
N ASN A 114 8.84 -12.04 1.51
CA ASN A 114 9.77 -11.63 2.54
C ASN A 114 9.68 -10.11 2.71
N ILE A 115 9.09 -9.71 3.84
CA ILE A 115 8.84 -8.32 4.19
C ILE A 115 10.10 -7.60 4.69
N ASP A 116 11.13 -8.33 5.12
CA ASP A 116 12.38 -7.71 5.61
C ASP A 116 13.14 -6.97 4.50
N ASN A 117 12.95 -7.41 3.25
CA ASN A 117 13.48 -6.72 2.06
C ASN A 117 12.63 -5.52 1.63
N HIS A 118 11.47 -5.31 2.25
CA HIS A 118 10.60 -4.19 1.93
C HIS A 118 11.29 -2.86 2.26
N PHE A 119 11.20 -1.88 1.34
CA PHE A 119 11.91 -0.60 1.48
C PHE A 119 11.61 0.05 2.83
N TYR A 120 10.35 0.09 3.27
CA TYR A 120 9.99 0.70 4.55
C TYR A 120 10.62 0.04 5.77
N ILE A 121 10.77 -1.30 5.78
CA ILE A 121 11.38 -2.02 6.92
C ILE A 121 12.89 -1.87 6.89
N ARG A 122 13.53 -2.14 5.74
CA ARG A 122 14.99 -2.02 5.58
C ARG A 122 15.49 -0.64 5.97
N ASN A 123 14.68 0.39 5.73
CA ASN A 123 15.02 1.79 5.99
C ASN A 123 14.49 2.33 7.33
N HIS A 124 13.87 1.49 8.16
CA HIS A 124 13.25 1.87 9.42
C HIS A 124 12.27 3.06 9.29
N ILE A 125 11.51 3.10 8.19
CA ILE A 125 10.42 4.06 8.01
C ILE A 125 9.23 3.64 8.88
N ILE A 126 8.87 2.35 8.81
CA ILE A 126 7.94 1.66 9.72
C ILE A 126 8.51 0.27 10.04
N SER A 127 8.15 -0.30 11.18
CA SER A 127 8.62 -1.62 11.61
C SER A 127 7.78 -2.76 11.04
N ARG A 128 8.29 -3.98 11.22
CA ARG A 128 7.57 -5.20 10.83
C ARG A 128 6.24 -5.39 11.59
N PRO A 129 6.15 -5.16 12.91
CA PRO A 129 4.86 -5.11 13.60
C PRO A 129 3.89 -4.10 12.98
N SER A 130 4.36 -2.88 12.69
CA SER A 130 3.54 -1.81 12.09
C SER A 130 2.95 -2.18 10.74
N ILE A 131 3.68 -2.91 9.87
CA ILE A 131 3.10 -3.42 8.61
C ILE A 131 1.95 -4.41 8.88
N ARG A 132 2.03 -5.21 9.95
CA ARG A 132 0.94 -6.15 10.31
C ARG A 132 -0.31 -5.45 10.83
N ASP A 133 -0.15 -4.23 11.31
CA ASP A 133 -1.21 -3.34 11.78
C ASP A 133 -1.67 -2.35 10.67
N SER A 134 -1.22 -2.57 9.43
CA SER A 134 -1.55 -1.74 8.25
C SER A 134 -1.12 -0.27 8.36
N ASP A 135 -0.05 0.01 9.11
CA ASP A 135 0.52 1.37 9.20
C ASP A 135 1.09 1.86 7.86
N ASP A 136 1.42 0.94 6.94
CA ASP A 136 1.81 1.27 5.56
C ASP A 136 0.63 1.88 4.78
N GLU A 137 -0.59 1.37 4.98
CA GLU A 137 -1.81 1.95 4.41
C GLU A 137 -2.14 3.29 5.07
N GLU A 138 -1.96 3.43 6.39
CA GLU A 138 -2.10 4.73 7.06
C GLU A 138 -1.13 5.76 6.48
N LEU A 139 0.11 5.36 6.22
CA LEU A 139 1.13 6.22 5.64
C LEU A 139 0.76 6.67 4.22
N VAL A 140 0.29 5.75 3.38
CA VAL A 140 -0.21 6.05 2.03
C VAL A 140 -1.42 6.98 2.11
N ALA A 141 -2.41 6.68 2.95
CA ALA A 141 -3.61 7.52 3.14
C ALA A 141 -3.26 8.93 3.60
N ASN A 142 -2.31 9.07 4.53
CA ASN A 142 -1.84 10.38 5.00
C ASN A 142 -1.18 11.21 3.88
N ILE A 143 -0.42 10.56 2.99
CA ILE A 143 0.25 11.22 1.87
C ILE A 143 -0.80 11.64 0.83
N LEU A 144 -1.69 10.72 0.42
CA LEU A 144 -2.73 11.02 -0.56
C LEU A 144 -3.69 12.11 -0.06
N GLY A 145 -4.13 12.04 1.20
CA GLY A 145 -4.98 13.06 1.80
C GLY A 145 -4.32 14.44 1.81
N TYR A 146 -3.00 14.52 2.00
CA TYR A 146 -2.28 15.81 1.90
C TYR A 146 -2.20 16.33 0.46
N ILE A 147 -2.04 15.44 -0.53
CA ILE A 147 -1.96 15.81 -1.94
C ILE A 147 -3.32 16.28 -2.47
N PHE A 148 -4.41 15.60 -2.08
CA PHE A 148 -5.73 15.82 -2.69
C PHE A 148 -6.49 17.01 -2.10
N LEU A 149 -6.23 17.34 -0.83
CA LEU A 149 -6.96 18.41 -0.13
C LEU A 149 -6.26 19.76 -0.31
N ASP A 150 -7.06 20.78 -0.59
CA ASP A 150 -6.60 22.18 -0.64
C ASP A 150 -6.12 22.62 0.75
N ASP A 151 -6.98 22.43 1.76
CA ASP A 151 -6.65 22.65 3.17
C ASP A 151 -5.88 21.45 3.71
N LYS A 152 -4.61 21.67 4.08
CA LYS A 152 -3.71 20.57 4.46
C LYS A 152 -4.15 19.90 5.77
N PRO A 153 -4.34 18.57 5.77
CA PRO A 153 -4.86 17.87 6.94
C PRO A 153 -3.76 17.64 7.99
N THR A 154 -4.19 17.49 9.23
CA THR A 154 -3.32 16.95 10.28
C THR A 154 -2.96 15.50 9.98
N SER A 155 -1.82 15.02 10.50
CA SER A 155 -1.43 13.60 10.39
C SER A 155 -2.15 12.67 11.38
N GLY A 156 -3.16 13.18 12.10
CA GLY A 156 -3.81 12.44 13.18
C GLY A 156 -4.86 11.45 12.71
N SER A 157 -5.12 10.43 13.53
CA SER A 157 -6.20 9.43 13.36
C SER A 157 -7.51 10.08 12.93
N THR A 158 -7.94 11.18 13.55
CA THR A 158 -9.23 11.84 13.27
C THR A 158 -9.37 12.30 11.82
N SER A 159 -8.27 12.73 11.18
CA SER A 159 -8.29 13.09 9.76
C SER A 159 -8.46 11.83 8.90
N LEU A 160 -7.75 10.75 9.22
CA LEU A 160 -7.93 9.46 8.53
C LEU A 160 -9.35 8.92 8.72
N ASP A 161 -9.84 8.88 9.95
CA ASP A 161 -11.21 8.45 10.29
C ASP A 161 -12.24 9.17 9.39
N THR A 162 -12.07 10.49 9.19
CA THR A 162 -12.90 11.30 8.28
C THR A 162 -12.80 10.86 6.82
N PHE A 163 -11.59 10.56 6.33
CA PHE A 163 -11.36 10.11 4.94
C PHE A 163 -12.08 8.78 4.64
N TYR A 164 -12.20 7.92 5.65
CA TYR A 164 -12.84 6.61 5.54
C TYR A 164 -14.34 6.59 5.87
N GLY A 165 -14.97 7.77 6.02
CA GLY A 165 -16.42 7.86 6.18
C GLY A 165 -16.89 8.21 7.59
N GLU A 166 -16.00 8.30 8.58
CA GLU A 166 -16.39 8.68 9.93
C GLU A 166 -16.78 10.17 9.99
N GLY A 167 -17.78 10.48 10.80
CA GLY A 167 -18.28 11.85 10.97
C GLY A 167 -19.31 12.28 9.93
N SER A 168 -20.42 12.85 10.44
CA SER A 168 -21.56 13.37 9.67
C SER A 168 -21.58 14.90 9.60
N THR A 169 -20.53 15.57 10.06
CA THR A 169 -20.44 17.04 10.00
C THR A 169 -20.32 17.51 8.55
N SER A 170 -20.79 18.72 8.26
CA SER A 170 -20.68 19.31 6.92
C SER A 170 -19.22 19.39 6.44
N HIS A 171 -18.29 19.65 7.36
CA HIS A 171 -16.85 19.65 7.08
C HIS A 171 -16.36 18.24 6.67
N ALA A 172 -16.70 17.20 7.43
CA ALA A 172 -16.30 15.83 7.13
C ALA A 172 -16.83 15.36 5.76
N ILE A 173 -18.10 15.67 5.46
CA ILE A 173 -18.71 15.37 4.16
C ILE A 173 -17.98 16.13 3.04
N HIS A 174 -17.70 17.42 3.23
CA HIS A 174 -16.98 18.23 2.25
C HIS A 174 -15.58 17.68 1.96
N THR A 175 -14.81 17.34 3.00
CA THR A 175 -13.49 16.73 2.86
C THR A 175 -13.54 15.45 2.02
N ARG A 176 -14.50 14.55 2.29
CA ARG A 176 -14.65 13.32 1.49
C ARG A 176 -15.00 13.61 0.04
N THR A 177 -15.90 14.57 -0.20
CA THR A 177 -16.23 15.00 -1.56
C THR A 177 -15.02 15.56 -2.30
N GLN A 178 -14.14 16.32 -1.63
CA GLN A 178 -12.89 16.80 -2.24
C GLN A 178 -11.96 15.65 -2.64
N LEU A 179 -11.79 14.65 -1.77
CA LEU A 179 -10.98 13.46 -2.08
C LEU A 179 -11.51 12.74 -3.33
N GLU A 180 -12.82 12.51 -3.40
CA GLU A 180 -13.46 11.83 -4.52
C GLU A 180 -13.38 12.65 -5.82
N ASN A 181 -13.64 13.96 -5.73
CA ASN A 181 -13.53 14.86 -6.88
C ASN A 181 -12.11 14.90 -7.44
N TYR A 182 -11.09 14.91 -6.58
CA TYR A 182 -9.70 14.89 -7.02
C TYR A 182 -9.39 13.60 -7.81
N ILE A 183 -9.82 12.44 -7.30
CA ILE A 183 -9.62 11.15 -7.96
C ILE A 183 -10.33 11.12 -9.32
N GLN A 184 -11.57 11.60 -9.40
CA GLN A 184 -12.34 11.66 -10.64
C GLN A 184 -11.72 12.62 -11.67
N THR A 185 -11.21 13.77 -11.22
CA THR A 185 -10.61 14.78 -12.11
C THR A 185 -9.26 14.33 -12.66
N ASN A 186 -8.42 13.74 -11.81
CA ASN A 186 -7.03 13.45 -12.17
C ASN A 186 -6.83 12.03 -12.71
N GLY A 187 -7.79 11.14 -12.47
CA GLY A 187 -7.77 9.73 -12.86
C GLY A 187 -6.96 8.87 -11.90
N ALA A 188 -7.57 7.81 -11.38
CA ALA A 188 -6.97 6.92 -10.39
C ALA A 188 -5.61 6.34 -10.86
N ASP A 189 -5.51 5.86 -12.10
CA ASP A 189 -4.26 5.26 -12.60
C ASP A 189 -3.12 6.27 -12.72
N LYS A 190 -3.42 7.53 -13.06
CA LYS A 190 -2.42 8.59 -13.09
C LYS A 190 -1.89 8.86 -11.68
N ILE A 191 -2.77 8.88 -10.68
CA ILE A 191 -2.38 9.08 -9.29
C ILE A 191 -1.52 7.92 -8.79
N VAL A 192 -1.92 6.67 -9.06
CA VAL A 192 -1.11 5.48 -8.73
C VAL A 192 0.28 5.61 -9.33
N ASN A 193 0.37 5.87 -10.64
CA ASN A 193 1.65 5.98 -11.32
C ASN A 193 2.50 7.12 -10.76
N ASN A 194 1.91 8.29 -10.44
CA ASN A 194 2.65 9.41 -9.86
C ASN A 194 3.21 9.07 -8.48
N TYR A 195 2.40 8.40 -7.64
CA TYR A 195 2.84 7.94 -6.34
C TYR A 195 4.01 6.96 -6.47
N LEU A 196 3.84 5.93 -7.32
CA LEU A 196 4.85 4.89 -7.53
C LEU A 196 6.16 5.47 -8.09
N PHE A 197 6.09 6.47 -8.97
CA PHE A 197 7.28 7.14 -9.47
C PHE A 197 8.10 7.80 -8.36
N VAL A 198 7.45 8.59 -7.49
CA VAL A 198 8.15 9.24 -6.37
C VAL A 198 8.69 8.21 -5.39
N TYR A 199 7.91 7.17 -5.10
CA TYR A 199 8.33 6.05 -4.27
C TYR A 199 9.59 5.35 -4.84
N GLU A 200 9.58 4.99 -6.14
CA GLU A 200 10.71 4.35 -6.82
C GLU A 200 11.93 5.27 -6.85
N MET A 201 11.75 6.57 -7.04
CA MET A 201 12.85 7.51 -7.05
C MET A 201 13.53 7.55 -5.67
N ILE A 202 12.75 7.65 -4.58
CA ILE A 202 13.30 7.60 -3.22
C ILE A 202 14.00 6.26 -2.98
N GLN A 203 13.37 5.15 -3.36
CA GLN A 203 13.98 3.83 -3.21
C GLN A 203 15.32 3.74 -3.94
N LYS A 204 15.36 4.17 -5.22
CA LYS A 204 16.57 4.16 -6.04
C LYS A 204 17.68 5.02 -5.44
N LEU A 205 17.34 6.22 -4.94
CA LEU A 205 18.30 7.14 -4.32
C LEU A 205 19.02 6.51 -3.13
N PHE A 206 18.28 5.83 -2.25
CA PHE A 206 18.89 5.19 -1.07
C PHE A 206 19.60 3.88 -1.41
N ASP A 207 19.05 3.08 -2.32
CA ASP A 207 19.63 1.80 -2.73
C ASP A 207 20.95 2.01 -3.51
N ALA A 208 21.02 3.00 -4.40
CA ALA A 208 22.22 3.30 -5.18
C ALA A 208 23.38 3.80 -4.33
N ASN A 209 23.09 4.48 -3.22
CA ASN A 209 24.08 4.99 -2.28
C ASN A 209 24.35 4.03 -1.11
N ASN A 210 23.67 2.87 -1.06
CA ASN A 210 23.73 1.91 0.04
C ASN A 210 23.50 2.57 1.42
N LEU A 211 22.54 3.50 1.46
CA LEU A 211 22.18 4.27 2.65
C LEU A 211 20.90 3.75 3.26
N ASN A 212 20.79 3.86 4.59
CA ASN A 212 19.55 3.64 5.31
C ASN A 212 18.88 4.99 5.61
N PHE A 213 17.60 5.15 5.21
CA PHE A 213 16.85 6.41 5.34
C PHE A 213 16.87 6.96 6.76
N ARG A 214 16.47 6.15 7.76
CA ARG A 214 16.40 6.61 9.15
C ARG A 214 17.76 7.07 9.66
N SER A 215 18.83 6.31 9.43
CA SER A 215 20.17 6.71 9.85
C SER A 215 20.67 7.96 9.14
N HIS A 216 20.33 8.12 7.87
CA HIS A 216 20.76 9.27 7.06
C HIS A 216 20.04 10.55 7.47
N ILE A 217 18.75 10.45 7.80
CA ILE A 217 17.93 11.61 8.16
C ILE A 217 18.05 11.97 9.65
N LEU A 218 18.02 11.01 10.57
CA LEU A 218 18.00 11.25 12.01
C LEU A 218 19.36 11.07 12.69
N GLY A 219 20.35 10.55 11.97
CA GLY A 219 21.62 10.13 12.54
C GLY A 219 21.50 8.85 13.39
N ASN A 220 22.65 8.28 13.71
CA ASN A 220 22.74 7.05 14.50
C ASN A 220 22.43 7.25 16.00
N ALA A 221 22.46 8.51 16.48
CA ALA A 221 22.23 8.84 17.88
C ALA A 221 20.74 8.97 18.26
N SER A 222 19.83 9.00 17.27
CA SER A 222 18.39 9.09 17.54
C SER A 222 17.88 7.83 18.25
N SER A 223 16.95 7.99 19.19
CA SER A 223 16.28 6.88 19.89
C SER A 223 15.04 6.35 19.15
N SER A 224 14.58 7.05 18.11
CA SER A 224 13.36 6.69 17.39
C SER A 224 13.54 5.41 16.59
N GLN A 225 12.72 4.39 16.82
CA GLN A 225 12.83 3.12 16.06
C GLN A 225 12.30 3.25 14.63
N GLU A 226 11.44 4.23 14.38
CA GLU A 226 10.80 4.49 13.10
C GLU A 226 10.79 5.98 12.77
N CYS A 227 10.58 6.34 11.50
CA CYS A 227 10.55 7.73 11.06
C CYS A 227 9.50 8.05 9.97
N PRO A 228 8.22 7.65 10.13
CA PRO A 228 7.20 7.83 9.09
C PRO A 228 6.94 9.30 8.78
N ARG A 229 6.97 10.18 9.78
CA ARG A 229 6.79 11.64 9.62
C ARG A 229 7.84 12.24 8.70
N TYR A 230 9.10 11.83 8.87
CA TYR A 230 10.22 12.32 8.08
C TYR A 230 10.14 11.83 6.64
N TYR A 231 9.75 10.57 6.47
CA TYR A 231 9.47 10.01 5.14
C TYR A 231 8.33 10.75 4.43
N GLN A 232 7.22 11.06 5.14
CA GLN A 232 6.12 11.84 4.56
C GLN A 232 6.58 13.20 4.05
N ALA A 233 7.40 13.95 4.81
CA ALA A 233 7.88 15.24 4.35
C ALA A 233 8.74 15.13 3.09
N VAL A 234 9.69 14.17 3.07
CA VAL A 234 10.54 13.94 1.90
C VAL A 234 9.69 13.54 0.69
N PHE A 235 8.74 12.62 0.87
CA PHE A 235 7.85 12.20 -0.20
C PHE A 235 7.04 13.37 -0.76
N LEU A 236 6.40 14.16 0.11
CA LEU A 236 5.57 15.28 -0.29
C LEU A 236 6.39 16.38 -0.99
N ALA A 237 7.59 16.67 -0.51
CA ALA A 237 8.47 17.67 -1.13
C ALA A 237 8.93 17.23 -2.52
N LEU A 238 9.28 15.95 -2.68
CA LEU A 238 9.63 15.40 -3.99
C LEU A 238 8.43 15.34 -4.92
N TYR A 239 7.25 14.99 -4.41
CA TYR A 239 6.02 15.02 -5.19
C TYR A 239 5.72 16.43 -5.72
N GLU A 240 5.86 17.46 -4.89
CA GLU A 240 5.66 18.84 -5.29
C GLU A 240 6.62 19.24 -6.43
N LEU A 241 7.93 19.05 -6.24
CA LEU A 241 8.92 19.47 -7.24
C LEU A 241 8.81 18.69 -8.55
N ILE A 242 8.55 17.39 -8.49
CA ILE A 242 8.61 16.52 -9.67
C ILE A 242 7.27 16.51 -10.41
N ILE A 243 6.17 16.35 -9.69
CA ILE A 243 4.86 16.12 -10.29
C ILE A 243 4.13 17.45 -10.53
N ASN A 244 4.17 18.37 -9.55
CA ASN A 244 3.46 19.64 -9.65
C ASN A 244 4.29 20.70 -10.37
N GLU A 245 5.58 20.83 -10.07
CA GLU A 245 6.49 21.81 -10.71
C GLU A 245 7.20 21.27 -11.97
N ASN A 246 7.03 19.98 -12.32
CA ASN A 246 7.67 19.34 -13.49
C ASN A 246 9.20 19.51 -13.51
N MET A 247 9.84 19.36 -12.34
CA MET A 247 11.30 19.39 -12.21
C MET A 247 11.90 17.98 -12.25
N GLN A 248 13.19 17.93 -12.60
CA GLN A 248 14.00 16.71 -12.59
C GLN A 248 15.23 16.92 -11.69
N LEU A 249 15.64 15.86 -11.00
CA LEU A 249 16.84 15.87 -10.17
C LEU A 249 18.07 15.99 -11.07
N ASP A 250 18.90 17.01 -10.85
CA ASP A 250 20.11 17.26 -11.64
C ASP A 250 21.37 16.70 -10.95
N ASP A 251 21.51 16.98 -9.65
CA ASP A 251 22.68 16.57 -8.86
C ASP A 251 22.27 15.63 -7.73
N GLU A 252 22.20 14.33 -8.08
CA GLU A 252 21.82 13.25 -7.16
C GLU A 252 22.76 13.15 -5.95
N GLN A 253 24.08 13.31 -6.16
CA GLN A 253 25.07 13.16 -5.10
C GLN A 253 25.02 14.32 -4.10
N LYS A 254 24.90 15.57 -4.57
CA LYS A 254 24.77 16.70 -3.65
C LYS A 254 23.41 16.70 -2.95
N PHE A 255 22.35 16.30 -3.64
CA PHE A 255 21.02 16.15 -3.05
C PHE A 255 21.08 15.17 -1.88
N ILE A 256 21.56 13.93 -2.09
CA ILE A 256 21.57 12.93 -1.04
C ILE A 256 22.48 13.36 0.12
N ALA A 257 23.63 13.95 -0.16
CA ALA A 257 24.56 14.43 0.87
C ALA A 257 23.95 15.51 1.77
N GLN A 258 23.04 16.34 1.27
CA GLN A 258 22.43 17.46 2.00
C GLN A 258 21.01 17.17 2.49
N LEU A 259 20.42 16.04 2.09
CA LEU A 259 19.04 15.69 2.41
C LEU A 259 18.80 15.57 3.92
N GLY A 260 19.69 14.86 4.64
CA GLY A 260 19.57 14.68 6.09
C GLY A 260 19.51 16.00 6.84
N ASP A 261 20.49 16.87 6.60
CA ASP A 261 20.55 18.21 7.19
C ASP A 261 19.34 19.07 6.80
N SER A 262 18.90 19.00 5.54
CA SER A 262 17.76 19.77 5.04
C SER A 262 16.47 19.37 5.73
N VAL A 263 16.24 18.07 5.90
CA VAL A 263 15.07 17.54 6.59
C VAL A 263 15.11 17.90 8.07
N GLN A 264 16.25 17.80 8.76
CA GLN A 264 16.32 18.19 10.17
C GLN A 264 16.03 19.68 10.39
N ARG A 265 16.46 20.54 9.45
CA ARG A 265 16.23 21.99 9.52
C ARG A 265 14.79 22.38 9.18
N SER A 266 14.13 21.67 8.28
CA SER A 266 12.74 21.99 7.88
C SER A 266 11.71 21.49 8.88
N MET A 267 12.05 20.48 9.69
CA MET A 267 11.10 19.86 10.60
C MET A 267 10.73 20.76 11.78
N VAL A 268 9.48 21.20 11.80
CA VAL A 268 8.92 21.95 12.93
C VAL A 268 8.66 21.01 14.11
N GLN A 269 9.37 21.24 15.21
CA GLN A 269 9.13 20.54 16.47
C GLN A 269 7.70 20.83 16.95
N THR A 270 6.90 19.78 17.09
CA THR A 270 5.52 19.88 17.57
C THR A 270 5.45 19.17 18.91
N GLU A 271 4.85 19.83 19.92
CA GLU A 271 4.59 19.20 21.21
C GLU A 271 3.45 18.18 21.05
N GLY A 272 3.81 16.90 21.16
CA GLY A 272 2.88 15.76 21.06
C GLY A 272 3.03 14.93 19.78
N GLY A 273 2.46 13.73 19.80
CA GLY A 273 2.56 12.77 18.68
C GLY A 273 1.88 13.22 17.37
N ARG A 274 1.03 14.26 17.42
CA ARG A 274 0.29 14.78 16.26
C ARG A 274 1.09 15.84 15.52
N TRP A 275 1.26 15.70 14.21
CA TRP A 275 1.81 16.76 13.35
C TRP A 275 0.67 17.66 12.90
N ALA A 276 0.61 18.87 13.46
CA ALA A 276 -0.42 19.87 13.16
C ALA A 276 -0.39 20.29 11.69
N ALA A 277 -1.54 20.65 11.13
CA ALA A 277 -1.70 21.02 9.72
C ALA A 277 -0.72 22.12 9.27
N SER A 278 -0.65 23.23 10.01
CA SER A 278 0.23 24.36 9.71
C SER A 278 1.72 24.00 9.83
N ALA A 279 2.09 23.25 10.88
CA ALA A 279 3.47 22.80 11.08
C ALA A 279 3.89 21.81 9.99
N ARG A 280 2.98 20.93 9.56
CA ARG A 280 3.17 19.97 8.47
C ARG A 280 3.39 20.66 7.15
N GLN A 281 2.49 21.58 6.79
CA GLN A 281 2.60 22.38 5.58
C GLN A 281 3.92 23.15 5.53
N LYS A 282 4.23 23.89 6.59
CA LYS A 282 5.48 24.63 6.71
C LYS A 282 6.73 23.75 6.54
N SER A 283 6.74 22.57 7.17
CA SER A 283 7.89 21.67 7.07
C SER A 283 8.10 21.13 5.66
N VAL A 284 7.02 20.92 4.89
CA VAL A 284 7.09 20.49 3.48
C VAL A 284 7.57 21.65 2.61
N GLU A 285 7.01 22.85 2.77
CA GLU A 285 7.40 24.05 2.03
C GLU A 285 8.87 24.43 2.27
N ASP A 286 9.30 24.43 3.53
CA ASP A 286 10.70 24.69 3.92
C ASP A 286 11.64 23.63 3.31
N LEU A 287 11.22 22.36 3.30
CA LEU A 287 12.00 21.29 2.68
C LEU A 287 12.10 21.47 1.16
N CYS A 288 10.99 21.77 0.48
CA CYS A 288 10.98 22.10 -0.94
C CYS A 288 11.98 23.21 -1.25
N ALA A 289 11.93 24.32 -0.50
CA ALA A 289 12.81 25.46 -0.71
C ALA A 289 14.30 25.12 -0.54
N LEU A 290 14.64 24.26 0.42
CA LEU A 290 16.03 23.84 0.67
C LEU A 290 16.57 22.95 -0.46
N ILE A 291 15.77 21.97 -0.89
CA ILE A 291 16.20 20.97 -1.87
C ILE A 291 16.06 21.43 -3.33
N ARG A 292 15.24 22.44 -3.62
CA ARG A 292 14.98 22.96 -4.98
C ARG A 292 16.24 23.25 -5.79
N ARG A 293 17.31 23.68 -5.12
CA ARG A 293 18.62 23.97 -5.74
C ARG A 293 19.28 22.77 -6.43
N TYR A 294 18.83 21.55 -6.15
CA TYR A 294 19.34 20.31 -6.76
C TYR A 294 18.48 19.82 -7.93
N PHE A 295 17.44 20.57 -8.26
CA PHE A 295 16.50 20.27 -9.33
C PHE A 295 16.64 21.30 -10.45
N LYS A 296 16.35 20.86 -11.68
CA LYS A 296 16.22 21.70 -12.87
C LYS A 296 14.87 21.46 -13.54
N GLU A 297 14.44 22.38 -14.38
CA GLU A 297 13.24 22.17 -15.20
C GLU A 297 13.43 20.95 -16.11
N SER A 298 12.37 20.15 -16.24
CA SER A 298 12.36 19.02 -17.17
C SER A 298 12.01 19.49 -18.59
N GLU A 299 12.89 19.24 -19.56
CA GLU A 299 12.65 19.54 -20.98
C GLU A 299 11.52 18.69 -21.57
N ASN A 300 11.35 17.46 -21.06
CA ASN A 300 10.25 16.59 -21.43
C ASN A 300 9.10 16.82 -20.44
N LYS A 301 7.86 16.91 -20.95
CA LYS A 301 6.67 16.70 -20.12
C LYS A 301 6.85 15.38 -19.40
N PHE A 302 6.62 15.36 -18.08
CA PHE A 302 6.65 14.15 -17.27
C PHE A 302 5.93 12.98 -17.97
N ILE A 303 6.69 11.98 -18.44
CA ILE A 303 6.18 10.73 -19.01
C ILE A 303 6.46 9.63 -17.99
N ASN A 304 5.37 9.18 -17.38
CA ASN A 304 5.39 8.35 -16.19
C ASN A 304 5.70 6.88 -16.52
N HIS A 305 6.78 6.38 -15.97
CA HIS A 305 7.26 5.03 -16.23
C HIS A 305 7.86 4.41 -14.95
N ALA A 306 6.98 4.03 -14.01
CA ALA A 306 7.31 3.20 -12.84
C ALA A 306 7.57 1.72 -13.22
N TRP A 307 8.53 1.48 -14.13
CA TRP A 307 8.71 0.16 -14.78
C TRP A 307 9.17 -0.90 -13.80
N GLN A 308 9.93 -0.52 -12.77
CA GLN A 308 10.47 -1.50 -11.81
C GLN A 308 9.33 -2.14 -11.01
N THR A 309 8.42 -1.33 -10.49
CA THR A 309 7.26 -1.79 -9.73
C THR A 309 6.28 -2.51 -10.64
N LEU A 310 6.06 -2.03 -11.86
CA LEU A 310 5.21 -2.71 -12.84
C LEU A 310 5.75 -4.10 -13.19
N ILE A 311 7.05 -4.22 -13.49
CA ILE A 311 7.69 -5.50 -13.78
C ILE A 311 7.61 -6.43 -12.56
N ARG A 312 7.91 -5.93 -11.36
CA ARG A 312 7.79 -6.71 -10.12
C ARG A 312 6.37 -7.20 -9.89
N THR A 313 5.38 -6.33 -10.11
CA THR A 313 3.95 -6.65 -10.01
C THR A 313 3.57 -7.75 -11.00
N LEU A 314 3.99 -7.62 -12.27
CA LEU A 314 3.78 -8.65 -13.28
C LEU A 314 4.42 -9.99 -12.90
N LEU A 315 5.66 -9.97 -12.41
CA LEU A 315 6.36 -11.17 -11.96
C LEU A 315 5.65 -11.83 -10.77
N ASN A 316 5.18 -11.06 -9.79
CA ASN A 316 4.44 -11.58 -8.65
C ASN A 316 3.08 -12.15 -9.07
N ASN A 317 2.36 -11.45 -9.95
CA ASN A 317 1.08 -11.91 -10.49
C ASN A 317 1.22 -13.23 -11.26
N SER A 318 2.31 -13.44 -12.00
CA SER A 318 2.58 -14.70 -12.72
C SER A 318 2.59 -15.94 -11.79
N ARG A 319 2.99 -15.77 -10.52
CA ARG A 319 3.01 -16.87 -9.51
C ARG A 319 1.60 -17.33 -9.11
N THR A 320 0.59 -16.51 -9.40
CA THR A 320 -0.81 -16.75 -9.03
C THR A 320 -1.69 -17.06 -10.23
N GLU A 321 -1.13 -16.95 -11.43
CA GLU A 321 -1.79 -17.11 -12.73
C GLU A 321 -2.34 -18.53 -12.93
N GLN A 322 -3.43 -18.67 -13.69
CA GLN A 322 -3.93 -19.99 -14.12
C GLN A 322 -3.21 -20.43 -15.39
N PRO A 323 -3.00 -21.73 -15.61
CA PRO A 323 -2.29 -22.25 -16.79
C PRO A 323 -2.98 -21.99 -18.15
N ASN A 324 -4.11 -21.27 -18.19
CA ASN A 324 -4.85 -20.96 -19.41
C ASN A 324 -4.55 -19.56 -19.97
N TYR A 325 -3.35 -19.02 -19.72
CA TYR A 325 -2.87 -17.84 -20.44
C TYR A 325 -2.08 -18.29 -21.67
N ASP A 326 -2.70 -18.16 -22.84
CA ASP A 326 -2.06 -18.37 -24.13
C ASP A 326 -1.26 -17.11 -24.47
N PHE A 327 0.07 -17.18 -24.37
CA PHE A 327 0.92 -16.15 -24.96
C PHE A 327 0.91 -16.35 -26.47
N LYS A 328 0.02 -15.63 -27.18
CA LYS A 328 0.17 -15.47 -28.62
C LYS A 328 1.44 -14.67 -28.92
N GLN A 329 2.56 -15.37 -29.01
CA GLN A 329 3.75 -14.88 -29.68
C GLN A 329 3.53 -14.96 -31.20
N GLY A 330 3.35 -13.79 -31.83
CA GLY A 330 3.68 -13.56 -33.23
C GLY A 330 2.58 -13.87 -34.25
N GLY A 331 2.13 -12.82 -34.94
CA GLY A 331 1.30 -12.98 -36.12
C GLY A 331 0.86 -11.74 -36.88
N ASP A 332 1.16 -10.50 -36.48
CA ASP A 332 0.82 -9.32 -37.30
C ASP A 332 2.08 -8.63 -37.85
N ALA A 333 2.68 -9.29 -38.83
CA ALA A 333 3.48 -8.63 -39.85
C ALA A 333 2.58 -8.44 -41.08
N ALA A 334 1.78 -7.37 -41.12
CA ALA A 334 1.32 -6.67 -42.32
C ALA A 334 0.21 -5.67 -41.97
N ASN A 335 0.57 -4.39 -41.82
CA ASN A 335 -0.05 -3.29 -42.57
C ASN A 335 0.58 -1.97 -42.11
N LEU A 336 1.81 -1.77 -42.57
CA LEU A 336 2.31 -0.44 -42.90
C LEU A 336 1.77 -0.13 -44.29
N LEU A 337 0.75 0.72 -44.38
CA LEU A 337 0.36 1.39 -45.61
C LEU A 337 0.15 2.87 -45.30
N ILE A 338 1.19 3.62 -45.65
CA ILE A 338 1.30 5.06 -46.01
C ILE A 338 0.64 6.07 -45.06
#